data_AF-X1TLR8-F1
#
_entry.id   AF-X1TLR8-F1
#
_cell.length_a   1.000
_cell.length_b   1.000
_cell.length_c   1.000
_cell.angle_alpha   90.00
_cell.angle_beta   90.00
_cell.angle_gamma   90.00
#
_symmetry.space_group_name_H-M   'P 1'
#
loop_
_entity.id
_entity.type
_entity.pdbx_description
1 polymer ?
#
loop_
_entity_poly.entity_id
_entity_poly.type
_entity_poly.pdbx_seq_one_letter_code
_entity_poly.pdbx_strand_id
1 'polypeptide(L)'
;MKEQPIGFLDSGLGGLSLVREVKKILPRENIEYFADKQRQPYGEKSQSELIKFTLQIINFFLKKKIKICVIACNTATAASLKQAKEHFSIPIIGVIKPAVQDA
;
A
#
# COMPACT_ATOMS: atom_id res chain seq x y z
N MET A 1 -18.70 2.64 -7.66
CA MET A 1 -17.65 3.07 -6.70
C MET A 1 -17.95 2.71 -5.25
N LYS A 2 -19.15 2.96 -4.69
CA LYS A 2 -19.39 2.79 -3.23
C LYS A 2 -19.01 1.40 -2.67
N GLU A 3 -19.27 0.32 -3.40
CA GLU A 3 -19.06 -1.06 -2.92
C GLU A 3 -17.67 -1.65 -3.22
N GLN A 4 -16.86 -0.97 -4.03
CA GLN A 4 -15.53 -1.44 -4.38
C GLN A 4 -14.59 -1.38 -3.17
N PRO A 5 -13.71 -2.38 -2.97
CA PRO A 5 -12.84 -2.43 -1.81
C PRO A 5 -11.72 -1.37 -1.85
N ILE A 6 -11.15 -1.09 -0.68
CA ILE A 6 -9.89 -0.36 -0.53
C ILE A 6 -8.75 -1.39 -0.53
N GLY A 7 -7.79 -1.23 -1.43
CA GLY A 7 -6.59 -2.07 -1.49
C GLY A 7 -5.51 -1.57 -0.54
N PHE A 8 -4.90 -2.45 0.24
CA PHE A 8 -3.77 -2.16 1.13
C PHE A 8 -2.60 -3.04 0.72
N LEU A 9 -1.48 -2.46 0.27
CA LEU A 9 -0.24 -3.21 0.04
C LEU A 9 0.78 -2.94 1.14
N ASP A 10 1.42 -4.01 1.59
CA ASP A 10 2.53 -3.96 2.53
C ASP A 10 3.62 -4.95 2.08
N SER A 11 4.86 -4.72 2.51
CA SER A 11 5.92 -5.71 2.32
C SER A 11 5.61 -7.00 3.10
N GLY A 12 4.83 -6.92 4.19
CA GLY A 12 4.48 -8.05 5.03
C GLY A 12 3.13 -7.95 5.72
N LEU A 13 3.10 -8.33 7.01
CA LEU A 13 1.89 -8.29 7.84
C LEU A 13 1.86 -7.07 8.79
N GLY A 14 2.89 -6.22 8.79
CA GLY A 14 2.97 -5.07 9.70
C GLY A 14 1.85 -4.06 9.47
N GLY A 15 1.41 -3.92 8.21
CA GLY A 15 0.29 -3.11 7.79
C GLY A 15 -1.09 -3.57 8.29
N LEU A 16 -1.22 -4.78 8.86
CA LEU A 16 -2.49 -5.23 9.44
C LEU A 16 -2.92 -4.39 10.66
N SER A 17 -1.95 -3.79 11.37
CA SER A 17 -2.23 -2.85 12.45
C SER A 17 -3.01 -1.63 11.94
N LEU A 18 -2.59 -1.05 10.81
CA LEU A 18 -3.29 0.04 10.14
C LEU A 18 -4.68 -0.39 9.66
N VAL A 19 -4.79 -1.57 9.04
CA VAL A 19 -6.09 -2.12 8.61
C VAL A 19 -7.06 -2.24 9.77
N ARG A 20 -6.58 -2.67 10.95
CA ARG A 20 -7.40 -2.77 12.16
C ARG A 20 -7.96 -1.42 12.58
N GLU A 21 -7.15 -0.37 12.60
CA GLU A 21 -7.62 0.98 12.94
C GLU A 21 -8.56 1.55 11.88
N VAL A 22 -8.26 1.33 10.59
CA VAL A 22 -9.14 1.75 9.49
C VAL A 22 -10.51 1.09 9.61
N LYS A 23 -10.59 -0.22 9.92
CA LYS A 23 -11.87 -0.91 10.10
C LYS A 23 -12.71 -0.35 11.25
N LYS A 24 -12.09 0.22 12.29
CA LYS A 24 -12.85 0.87 13.38
C LYS A 24 -13.52 2.16 12.91
N ILE A 25 -12.83 2.94 12.08
CA ILE A 25 -13.30 4.24 11.58
C ILE A 25 -14.24 4.06 10.38
N LEU A 26 -13.96 3.09 9.52
CA LEU A 26 -14.68 2.79 8.29
C LEU A 26 -15.21 1.34 8.30
N PRO A 27 -16.15 0.99 9.20
CA PRO A 27 -16.59 -0.40 9.41
C PRO A 27 -17.37 -1.00 8.24
N ARG A 28 -17.86 -0.16 7.32
CA ARG A 28 -18.62 -0.58 6.14
C ARG A 28 -17.74 -0.74 4.89
N GLU A 29 -16.44 -0.44 4.99
CA GLU A 29 -15.54 -0.54 3.86
C GLU A 29 -14.96 -1.95 3.72
N ASN A 30 -15.03 -2.49 2.51
CA ASN A 30 -14.37 -3.75 2.16
C ASN A 30 -12.87 -3.50 1.97
N ILE A 31 -12.04 -4.43 2.44
CA ILE A 31 -10.57 -4.28 2.40
C ILE A 31 -9.95 -5.48 1.69
N GLU A 32 -9.14 -5.19 0.68
CA GLU A 32 -8.25 -6.15 0.02
C GLU A 32 -6.82 -5.91 0.51
N TYR A 33 -6.23 -6.86 1.21
CA TYR A 33 -4.86 -6.74 1.71
C TYR A 33 -3.90 -7.61 0.90
N PHE A 34 -2.76 -7.05 0.49
CA PHE A 34 -1.69 -7.76 -0.20
C PHE A 34 -0.41 -7.66 0.61
N ALA A 35 0.07 -8.82 1.08
CA ALA A 35 1.34 -8.96 1.80
C ALA A 35 2.41 -9.52 0.85
N ASP A 36 3.41 -8.72 0.49
CA ASP A 36 4.45 -9.14 -0.45
C ASP A 36 5.60 -9.94 0.19
N LYS A 37 5.24 -11.04 0.86
CA LYS A 37 6.18 -11.85 1.64
C LYS A 37 7.34 -12.42 0.81
N GLN A 38 7.12 -12.71 -0.47
CA GLN A 38 8.12 -13.34 -1.34
C GLN A 38 9.32 -12.43 -1.64
N ARG A 39 9.14 -11.11 -1.59
CA ARG A 39 10.17 -10.13 -1.98
C ARG A 39 10.70 -9.33 -0.78
N GLN A 40 10.39 -9.77 0.44
CA GLN A 40 10.98 -9.23 1.65
C GLN A 40 12.50 -9.48 1.72
N PRO A 41 13.23 -8.69 2.51
CA PRO A 41 12.81 -7.43 3.12
C PRO A 41 12.91 -6.27 2.12
N TYR A 42 11.94 -5.35 2.14
CA TYR A 42 11.94 -4.19 1.25
C TYR A 42 13.07 -3.19 1.54
N GLY A 43 13.57 -3.15 2.78
CA GLY A 43 14.67 -2.25 3.16
C GLY A 43 15.99 -2.53 2.44
N GLU A 44 16.17 -3.73 1.89
CA GLU A 44 17.37 -4.12 1.14
C GLU A 44 17.23 -3.91 -0.38
N LYS A 45 16.06 -3.46 -0.85
CA LYS A 45 15.78 -3.33 -2.28
C LYS A 45 16.09 -1.93 -2.77
N SER A 46 16.53 -1.84 -4.01
CA SER A 46 16.73 -0.56 -4.67
C SER A 46 15.40 0.16 -4.90
N GLN A 47 15.45 1.49 -5.04
CA GLN A 47 14.26 2.28 -5.31
C GLN A 47 13.53 1.83 -6.58
N SER A 48 14.26 1.48 -7.64
CA SER A 48 13.67 1.01 -8.90
C SER A 48 12.94 -0.33 -8.75
N GLU A 49 13.48 -1.26 -7.95
CA GLU A 49 12.80 -2.51 -7.60
C GLU A 49 11.52 -2.25 -6.82
N LEU A 50 11.56 -1.37 -5.81
CA LEU A 50 10.38 -1.04 -5.00
C LEU A 50 9.29 -0.36 -5.81
N ILE A 51 9.65 0.51 -6.76
CA ILE A 51 8.71 1.09 -7.72
C ILE A 51 8.09 -0.04 -8.55
N LYS A 52 8.91 -0.91 -9.15
CA LYS A 52 8.43 -2.03 -9.97
C LYS A 52 7.47 -2.93 -9.20
N PHE A 53 7.81 -3.32 -7.97
CA PHE A 53 6.95 -4.19 -7.15
C PHE A 53 5.64 -3.51 -6.80
N THR A 54 5.67 -2.23 -6.43
CA THR A 54 4.47 -1.47 -6.11
C THR A 54 3.54 -1.34 -7.32
N LEU A 55 4.06 -0.99 -8.51
CA LEU A 55 3.26 -0.90 -9.73
C LEU A 55 2.64 -2.26 -10.10
N GLN A 56 3.37 -3.37 -9.93
CA GLN A 56 2.83 -4.71 -10.16
C GLN A 56 1.67 -5.05 -9.22
N ILE A 57 1.80 -4.72 -7.93
CA ILE A 57 0.76 -4.99 -6.94
C ILE A 57 -0.47 -4.11 -7.18
N ILE A 58 -0.29 -2.83 -7.55
CA ILE A 58 -1.42 -1.95 -7.89
C ILE A 58 -2.15 -2.48 -9.13
N ASN A 59 -1.42 -2.92 -10.16
CA ASN A 59 -2.03 -3.59 -11.32
C ASN A 59 -2.81 -4.84 -10.95
N PHE A 60 -2.33 -5.63 -9.99
CA PHE A 60 -3.09 -6.75 -9.44
C PHE A 60 -4.39 -6.28 -8.76
N PHE A 61 -4.35 -5.21 -7.96
CA PHE A 61 -5.54 -4.66 -7.34
C PHE A 61 -6.55 -4.07 -8.33
N LEU A 62 -6.09 -3.50 -9.45
CA LEU A 62 -6.99 -3.00 -10.50
C LEU A 62 -7.86 -4.13 -11.08
N LYS A 63 -7.31 -5.35 -11.21
CA LYS A 63 -8.08 -6.55 -11.61
C LYS A 63 -9.15 -6.92 -10.58
N LYS A 64 -8.90 -6.62 -9.30
CA LYS A 64 -9.85 -6.77 -8.19
C LYS A 64 -10.82 -5.58 -8.03
N LYS A 65 -10.74 -4.59 -8.93
CA LYS A 65 -11.63 -3.43 -8.97
C LYS A 65 -11.64 -2.61 -7.67
N ILE A 66 -10.48 -2.40 -7.04
CA ILE A 66 -10.38 -1.49 -5.88
C ILE A 66 -10.73 -0.05 -6.27
N LYS A 67 -11.25 0.73 -5.32
CA LYS A 67 -11.53 2.16 -5.54
C LYS A 67 -10.41 3.09 -5.08
N ILE A 68 -9.62 2.66 -4.10
CA ILE A 68 -8.51 3.40 -3.50
C ILE A 68 -7.40 2.39 -3.20
N CYS A 69 -6.15 2.79 -3.43
CA CYS A 69 -4.99 2.02 -3.03
C CYS A 69 -4.24 2.72 -1.88
N VAL A 70 -3.93 1.99 -0.83
CA VAL A 70 -3.12 2.43 0.31
C VAL A 70 -1.81 1.66 0.29
N ILE A 71 -0.70 2.39 0.19
CA ILE A 71 0.65 1.85 0.40
C ILE A 71 0.90 1.88 1.91
N ALA A 72 0.72 0.74 2.57
CA ALA A 72 0.84 0.59 4.03
C ALA A 72 2.28 0.32 4.50
N CYS A 73 3.22 0.08 3.58
CA CYS A 73 4.64 -0.02 3.87
C CYS A 73 5.31 1.37 3.78
N ASN A 74 6.00 1.80 4.84
CA ASN A 74 6.76 3.06 4.83
C ASN A 74 7.85 3.05 3.73
N THR A 75 8.61 1.97 3.63
CA THR A 75 9.70 1.81 2.64
C THR A 75 9.17 1.89 1.21
N ALA A 76 8.05 1.21 0.93
CA ALA A 76 7.42 1.30 -0.40
C ALA A 76 6.88 2.71 -0.65
N THR A 77 6.23 3.32 0.34
CA THR A 77 5.69 4.68 0.21
C THR A 77 6.78 5.68 -0.15
N ALA A 78 7.90 5.66 0.59
CA ALA A 78 9.03 6.55 0.35
C ALA A 78 9.62 6.35 -1.06
N ALA A 79 9.69 5.12 -1.53
CA ALA A 79 10.30 4.79 -2.82
C ALA A 79 9.40 5.11 -4.03
N SER A 80 8.09 4.90 -3.93
CA SER A 80 7.22 4.75 -5.12
C SER A 80 5.94 5.56 -5.14
N LEU A 81 5.58 6.31 -4.08
CA LEU A 81 4.29 7.01 -4.03
C LEU A 81 4.09 7.98 -5.20
N LYS A 82 5.14 8.75 -5.55
CA LYS A 82 5.09 9.74 -6.64
C LYS A 82 4.82 9.05 -7.98
N GLN A 83 5.64 8.06 -8.32
CA GLN A 83 5.53 7.31 -9.58
C GLN A 83 4.20 6.56 -9.67
N ALA A 84 3.72 6.01 -8.56
CA ALA A 84 2.43 5.33 -8.54
C ALA A 84 1.27 6.29 -8.83
N LYS A 85 1.28 7.50 -8.26
CA LYS A 85 0.28 8.55 -8.54
C LYS A 85 0.33 9.05 -9.99
N GLU A 86 1.52 9.12 -10.58
CA GLU A 86 1.69 9.49 -12.00
C GLU A 86 1.20 8.40 -12.95
N HIS A 87 1.31 7.12 -12.54
CA HIS A 87 1.00 5.97 -13.40
C HIS A 87 -0.47 5.53 -13.35
N PHE A 88 -1.20 5.84 -12.27
CA PHE A 88 -2.57 5.34 -12.07
C PHE A 88 -3.56 6.46 -11.75
N SER A 89 -4.76 6.36 -12.33
CA SER A 89 -5.83 7.35 -12.11
C SER A 89 -6.61 7.15 -10.80
N ILE A 90 -6.50 5.99 -10.14
CA ILE A 90 -7.17 5.77 -8.85
C ILE A 90 -6.47 6.55 -7.73
N PRO A 91 -7.17 6.99 -6.69
CA PRO A 91 -6.53 7.59 -5.52
C PRO A 91 -5.53 6.63 -4.89
N ILE A 92 -4.28 7.10 -4.73
CA ILE A 92 -3.20 6.38 -4.06
C ILE A 92 -2.76 7.17 -2.83
N ILE A 93 -2.83 6.54 -1.67
CA ILE A 93 -2.44 7.10 -0.38
C ILE A 93 -1.22 6.33 0.11
N GLY A 94 -0.16 7.02 0.49
CA GLY A 94 0.99 6.40 1.14
C GLY A 94 0.96 6.66 2.63
N VAL A 95 1.47 5.72 3.42
CA VAL A 95 1.77 5.98 4.82
C VAL A 95 3.20 6.47 4.96
N ILE A 96 3.34 7.60 5.61
CA ILE A 96 4.63 8.08 6.07
C ILE A 96 4.52 8.10 7.58
N LYS A 97 5.00 7.05 8.25
CA LYS A 97 5.44 7.28 9.63
C LYS A 97 6.67 8.20 9.56
N PRO A 98 6.81 9.16 10.49
CA PRO A 98 8.07 9.86 10.68
C PRO A 98 9.20 8.82 10.75
N ALA A 99 10.28 9.03 9.99
CA ALA A 99 11.45 8.17 10.02
C ALA A 99 12.14 8.15 11.41
N VAL A 100 11.72 9.04 12.31
CA VAL A 100 12.20 9.18 13.69
C VAL A 100 11.00 9.51 14.60
N GLN A 101 10.68 8.61 15.51
CA GLN A 101 10.15 8.96 16.83
C GLN A 101 11.16 8.38 17.82
N ASP A 102 11.74 9.30 18.60
CA ASP A 102 12.61 9.11 19.76
C ASP A 102 14.03 8.56 19.51
N ALA A 103 14.99 9.49 19.50
CA ALA A 103 16.30 9.32 20.13
C ALA A 103 16.34 10.24 21.37
#